data_AF-A0A3S0YHE1-F1
#
_entry.id   AF-A0A3S0YHE1-F1
#
_cell.length_a   1.000
_cell.length_b   1.000
_cell.length_c   1.000
_cell.angle_alpha   90.00
_cell.angle_beta   90.00
_cell.angle_gamma   90.00
#
_symmetry.space_group_name_H-M   'P 1'
#
loop_
_entity.id
_entity.type
_entity.pdbx_description
1 polymer ?
#
loop_
_entity_poly.entity_id
_entity_poly.type
_entity_poly.pdbx_seq_one_letter_code
_entity_poly.pdbx_strand_id
1 'polypeptide(L)'
;MFNTFPIPKPDVLGGMIKSIQSGSTVIAASSTTTTITVSPVNPKNSILMFTFTPSSGVNYTAYASCKIVDATTITFNRYTASAQGVSISWQLIEFSSVKSSQTGSFSSGIGTTVIPISTVNPNKAIFFVSFSTSSNASTSMNELMRYDLSASSITATSPSGMARTFEFQVLEFP
;
A
#
# COMPACT_ATOMS: atom_id res chain seq x y z
N MET A 1 22.98 -43.90 -15.15
CA MET A 1 22.38 -42.85 -16.01
C MET A 1 21.34 -42.14 -15.17
N PHE A 2 21.59 -40.88 -14.80
CA PHE A 2 20.56 -40.06 -14.15
C PHE A 2 19.73 -39.40 -15.26
N ASN A 3 18.44 -39.74 -15.32
CA ASN A 3 17.51 -39.02 -16.17
C ASN A 3 17.42 -37.59 -15.65
N THR A 4 17.93 -36.64 -16.43
CA THR A 4 17.66 -35.22 -16.22
C THR A 4 16.18 -34.98 -16.55
N PHE A 5 15.35 -34.86 -15.51
CA PHE A 5 14.01 -34.32 -15.69
C PHE A 5 14.15 -32.86 -16.12
N PRO A 6 13.65 -32.45 -17.30
CA PRO A 6 13.67 -31.06 -17.69
C PRO A 6 12.82 -30.28 -16.68
N ILE A 7 13.47 -29.39 -15.92
CA ILE A 7 12.76 -28.39 -15.13
C ILE A 7 12.02 -27.51 -16.16
N PRO A 8 10.68 -27.44 -16.12
CA PRO A 8 9.95 -26.52 -16.98
C PRO A 8 10.54 -25.13 -16.79
N LYS A 9 10.94 -24.47 -17.88
CA LYS A 9 11.14 -23.01 -17.81
C LYS A 9 9.84 -22.45 -17.22
N PRO A 10 9.90 -21.56 -16.22
CA PRO A 10 8.70 -20.86 -15.81
C PRO A 10 8.10 -20.28 -17.09
N ASP A 11 6.91 -20.75 -17.45
CA ASP A 11 6.11 -20.08 -18.45
C ASP A 11 6.06 -18.60 -18.04
N VAL A 12 5.93 -17.71 -19.01
CA VAL A 12 5.90 -16.25 -18.85
C VAL A 12 4.62 -15.82 -18.11
N LEU A 13 4.35 -16.40 -16.95
CA LEU A 13 3.33 -16.06 -15.98
C LEU A 13 3.62 -14.69 -15.32
N GLY A 14 4.79 -14.11 -15.61
CA GLY A 14 5.10 -12.70 -15.38
C GLY A 14 4.68 -11.76 -16.53
N GLY A 15 3.97 -12.23 -17.56
CA GLY A 15 3.69 -11.46 -18.79
C GLY A 15 2.91 -10.15 -18.61
N MET A 16 2.29 -9.95 -17.45
CA MET A 16 1.61 -8.71 -17.10
C MET A 16 2.48 -7.74 -16.30
N ILE A 17 3.65 -8.14 -15.78
CA ILE A 17 4.56 -7.26 -15.05
C ILE A 17 5.53 -6.61 -16.04
N LYS A 18 5.47 -5.29 -16.15
CA LYS A 18 6.35 -4.48 -17.00
C LYS A 18 7.65 -4.13 -16.29
N SER A 19 7.59 -3.73 -15.03
CA SER A 19 8.78 -3.41 -14.24
C SER A 19 8.54 -3.59 -12.74
N ILE A 20 9.60 -3.86 -11.99
CA ILE A 20 9.61 -3.85 -10.52
C ILE A 20 10.76 -2.95 -10.08
N GLN A 21 10.45 -1.98 -9.23
CA GLN A 21 11.43 -1.18 -8.51
C GLN A 21 11.28 -1.46 -7.02
N SER A 22 12.40 -1.47 -6.30
CA SER A 22 12.38 -1.68 -4.85
C SER A 22 13.46 -0.86 -4.19
N GLY A 23 13.30 -0.60 -2.90
CA GLY A 23 14.28 0.13 -2.13
C GLY A 23 13.89 0.25 -0.67
N SER A 24 14.67 1.03 0.06
CA SER A 24 14.38 1.39 1.43
C SER A 24 14.54 2.89 1.66
N THR A 25 13.83 3.43 2.64
CA THR A 25 13.96 4.82 3.09
C THR A 25 13.61 4.92 4.56
N VAL A 26 13.75 6.12 5.14
CA VAL A 26 13.35 6.40 6.52
C VAL A 26 12.48 7.65 6.53
N ILE A 27 11.27 7.57 7.10
CA ILE A 27 10.59 8.76 7.59
C ILE A 27 11.36 9.20 8.84
N ALA A 28 12.13 10.27 8.73
CA ALA A 28 13.02 10.72 9.81
C ALA A 28 12.25 11.09 11.10
N ALA A 29 12.95 11.06 12.23
CA ALA A 29 12.45 11.63 13.48
C ALA A 29 11.96 13.07 13.25
N SER A 30 10.87 13.45 13.92
CA SER A 30 10.20 14.74 13.78
C SER A 30 9.63 15.08 12.38
N SER A 31 9.78 14.22 11.36
CA SER A 31 9.10 14.37 10.07
C SER A 31 7.78 13.61 10.04
N THR A 32 6.82 14.00 9.21
CA THR A 32 5.62 13.20 8.90
C THR A 32 5.67 12.56 7.53
N THR A 33 6.64 12.92 6.69
CA THR A 33 6.67 12.53 5.29
C THR A 33 8.09 12.26 4.80
N THR A 34 8.21 11.39 3.82
CA THR A 34 9.42 11.26 3.00
C THR A 34 9.01 10.95 1.56
N THR A 35 9.75 11.53 0.63
CA THR A 35 9.54 11.36 -0.81
C THR A 35 10.76 10.69 -1.42
N ILE A 36 10.53 9.83 -2.40
CA ILE A 36 11.57 9.11 -3.12
C ILE A 36 11.37 9.31 -4.62
N THR A 37 12.46 9.62 -5.32
CA THR A 37 12.50 9.59 -6.79
C THR A 37 12.74 8.17 -7.28
N VAL A 38 11.91 7.71 -8.20
CA VAL A 38 11.98 6.39 -8.85
C VAL A 38 12.18 6.56 -10.35
N SER A 39 12.56 5.48 -11.03
CA SER A 39 12.55 5.47 -12.50
C SER A 39 11.10 5.64 -13.00
N PRO A 40 10.89 6.29 -14.16
CA PRO A 40 9.55 6.54 -14.68
C PRO A 40 8.68 5.28 -14.79
N VAL A 41 7.46 5.34 -14.24
CA VAL A 41 6.38 4.33 -14.38
C VAL A 41 5.10 5.00 -14.87
N ASN A 42 4.11 4.23 -15.32
CA ASN A 42 2.73 4.71 -15.46
C ASN A 42 1.97 4.56 -14.13
N PRO A 43 1.60 5.64 -13.42
CA PRO A 43 0.87 5.55 -12.15
C PRO A 43 -0.48 4.83 -12.26
N LYS A 44 -1.14 4.89 -13.42
CA LYS A 44 -2.42 4.20 -13.65
C LYS A 44 -2.26 2.68 -13.78
N ASN A 45 -1.05 2.22 -14.06
CA ASN A 45 -0.75 0.80 -14.22
C ASN A 45 0.16 0.28 -13.11
N SER A 46 0.31 1.00 -12.01
CA SER A 46 1.28 0.66 -10.98
C SER A 46 0.63 0.50 -9.62
N ILE A 47 1.19 -0.41 -8.81
CA ILE A 47 0.85 -0.54 -7.40
C ILE A 47 2.10 -0.33 -6.54
N LEU A 48 1.95 0.46 -5.49
CA LEU A 48 2.97 0.67 -4.47
C LEU A 48 2.60 -0.11 -3.22
N MET A 49 3.50 -0.99 -2.79
CA MET A 49 3.40 -1.76 -1.56
C MET A 49 4.63 -1.50 -0.70
N PHE A 50 4.49 -1.63 0.60
CA PHE A 50 5.62 -1.47 1.52
C PHE A 50 5.39 -2.22 2.82
N THR A 51 6.49 -2.39 3.54
CA THR A 51 6.51 -2.78 4.95
C THR A 51 7.23 -1.69 5.73
N PHE A 52 6.97 -1.62 7.02
CA PHE A 52 7.61 -0.65 7.90
C PHE A 52 8.10 -1.29 9.19
N THR A 53 9.09 -0.67 9.80
CA THR A 53 9.58 -1.05 11.13
C THR A 53 9.93 0.23 11.88
N PRO A 54 9.45 0.41 13.12
CA PRO A 54 9.88 1.52 13.95
C PRO A 54 11.38 1.42 14.24
N SER A 55 12.09 2.55 14.23
CA SER A 55 13.55 2.57 14.45
C SER A 55 13.98 2.12 15.85
N SER A 56 13.09 2.14 16.84
CA SER A 56 13.36 1.60 18.19
C SER A 56 12.08 1.26 18.95
N GLY A 57 12.00 0.08 19.56
CA GLY A 57 10.89 -0.29 20.44
C GLY A 57 9.52 -0.30 19.76
N VAL A 58 8.46 -0.25 20.58
CA VAL A 58 7.08 -0.14 20.11
C VAL A 58 6.77 1.33 19.85
N ASN A 59 6.46 1.69 18.61
CA ASN A 59 6.06 3.05 18.26
C ASN A 59 4.71 3.07 17.55
N TYR A 60 3.69 3.52 18.26
CA TYR A 60 2.31 3.61 17.79
C TYR A 60 2.12 4.61 16.65
N THR A 61 3.09 5.52 16.46
CA THR A 61 3.10 6.49 15.35
C THR A 61 3.85 5.96 14.11
N ALA A 62 4.29 4.70 14.13
CA ALA A 62 5.05 4.12 13.01
C ALA A 62 4.17 3.67 11.83
N TYR A 63 2.86 3.56 12.01
CA TYR A 63 1.95 3.28 10.90
C TYR A 63 2.05 4.37 9.84
N ALA A 64 2.36 3.95 8.63
CA ALA A 64 2.51 4.82 7.48
C ALA A 64 1.47 4.46 6.40
N SER A 65 1.17 5.44 5.55
CA SER A 65 0.51 5.22 4.27
C SER A 65 1.48 5.52 3.13
N CYS A 66 1.19 5.00 1.94
CA CYS A 66 2.00 5.23 0.75
C CYS A 66 1.14 5.71 -0.42
N LYS A 67 1.75 6.51 -1.30
CA LYS A 67 1.10 7.01 -2.51
C LYS A 67 2.09 7.17 -3.66
N ILE A 68 1.65 6.82 -4.86
CA ILE A 68 2.31 7.22 -6.12
C ILE A 68 1.82 8.63 -6.45
N VAL A 69 2.73 9.61 -6.42
CA VAL A 69 2.40 11.02 -6.65
C VAL A 69 2.36 11.33 -8.13
N ASP A 70 3.37 10.86 -8.86
CA ASP A 70 3.51 11.00 -10.31
C ASP A 70 4.37 9.85 -10.87
N ALA A 71 4.76 9.94 -12.15
CA ALA A 71 5.53 8.89 -12.83
C ALA A 71 6.91 8.60 -12.20
N THR A 72 7.47 9.55 -11.46
CA THR A 72 8.83 9.49 -10.91
C THR A 72 8.89 9.68 -9.41
N THR A 73 7.74 9.84 -8.74
CA THR A 73 7.67 10.25 -7.35
C THR A 73 6.73 9.35 -6.56
N ILE A 74 7.24 8.76 -5.49
CA ILE A 74 6.44 8.08 -4.46
C ILE A 74 6.65 8.76 -3.11
N THR A 75 5.61 8.73 -2.28
CA THR A 75 5.63 9.35 -0.94
C THR A 75 5.11 8.39 0.10
N PHE A 76 5.73 8.43 1.28
CA PHE A 76 5.27 7.74 2.49
C PHE A 76 4.94 8.77 3.57
N ASN A 77 3.80 8.60 4.21
CA ASN A 77 3.29 9.53 5.23
C ASN A 77 2.99 8.79 6.53
N ARG A 78 3.30 9.40 7.66
CA ARG A 78 2.75 9.00 8.97
C ARG A 78 1.91 10.15 9.52
N TYR A 79 0.96 9.81 10.38
CA TYR A 79 -0.07 10.77 10.81
C TYR A 79 0.50 11.91 11.69
N THR A 80 1.41 11.59 12.61
CA THR A 80 2.04 12.56 13.50
C THR A 80 3.54 12.34 13.57
N ALA A 81 4.28 13.45 13.69
CA ALA A 81 5.70 13.42 13.95
C ALA A 81 6.00 12.72 15.29
N SER A 82 7.15 12.04 15.36
CA SER A 82 7.59 11.32 16.55
C SER A 82 9.09 11.42 16.69
N ALA A 83 9.58 11.31 17.94
CA ALA A 83 11.00 11.34 18.27
C ALA A 83 11.81 10.22 17.60
N GLN A 84 11.15 9.19 17.10
CA GLN A 84 11.77 8.08 16.40
C GLN A 84 11.43 8.11 14.92
N GLY A 85 12.34 7.62 14.07
CA GLY A 85 12.09 7.41 12.65
C GLY A 85 11.32 6.11 12.38
N VAL A 86 10.84 5.97 11.14
CA VAL A 86 10.19 4.76 10.63
C VAL A 86 10.96 4.28 9.40
N SER A 87 11.57 3.10 9.49
CA SER A 87 12.20 2.47 8.34
C SER A 87 11.13 1.87 7.44
N ILE A 88 11.24 2.13 6.14
CA ILE A 88 10.30 1.69 5.10
C ILE A 88 11.07 0.85 4.09
N SER A 89 10.55 -0.33 3.77
CA SER A 89 10.99 -1.15 2.62
C SER A 89 9.85 -1.23 1.64
N TRP A 90 10.09 -0.93 0.37
CA TRP A 90 9.02 -0.74 -0.61
C TRP A 90 9.26 -1.47 -1.92
N GLN A 91 8.16 -1.75 -2.61
CA GLN A 91 8.12 -2.28 -3.96
C GLN A 91 7.08 -1.50 -4.79
N LEU A 92 7.51 -1.01 -5.94
CA LEU A 92 6.67 -0.39 -6.96
C LEU A 92 6.63 -1.31 -8.16
N ILE A 93 5.44 -1.83 -8.46
CA ILE A 93 5.23 -2.81 -9.53
C ILE A 93 4.39 -2.15 -10.62
N GLU A 94 4.93 -2.04 -11.83
CA GLU A 94 4.21 -1.56 -13.00
C GLU A 94 3.74 -2.75 -13.84
N PHE A 95 2.49 -2.71 -14.28
CA PHE A 95 1.87 -3.73 -15.13
C PHE A 95 1.76 -3.27 -16.58
N SER A 96 1.90 -4.19 -17.53
CA SER A 96 1.78 -3.94 -18.96
C SER A 96 0.32 -3.80 -19.41
N SER A 97 -0.63 -4.40 -18.69
CA SER A 97 -2.05 -4.41 -19.04
C SER A 97 -2.94 -4.25 -17.81
N VAL A 98 -3.56 -3.08 -17.67
CA VAL A 98 -4.56 -2.76 -16.63
C VAL A 98 -5.82 -2.26 -17.33
N LYS A 99 -6.96 -2.87 -17.01
CA LYS A 99 -8.27 -2.50 -17.55
C LYS A 99 -8.77 -1.21 -16.92
N SER A 100 -8.69 -1.12 -15.59
CA SER A 100 -9.10 0.07 -14.83
C SER A 100 -8.24 0.22 -13.58
N SER A 101 -8.03 1.47 -13.15
CA SER A 101 -7.26 1.79 -11.96
C SER A 101 -7.93 2.90 -11.18
N GLN A 102 -7.97 2.72 -9.87
CA GLN A 102 -8.58 3.66 -8.94
C GLN A 102 -7.69 3.82 -7.73
N THR A 103 -7.47 5.07 -7.35
CA THR A 103 -6.72 5.43 -6.15
C THR A 103 -7.46 6.51 -5.43
N GLY A 104 -7.34 6.55 -4.10
CA GLY A 104 -7.92 7.64 -3.35
C GLY A 104 -7.54 7.58 -1.89
N SER A 105 -7.93 8.64 -1.20
CA SER A 105 -7.68 8.82 0.22
C SER A 105 -9.01 9.05 0.93
N PHE A 106 -9.16 8.47 2.12
CA PHE A 106 -10.30 8.76 2.98
C PHE A 106 -9.87 8.74 4.44
N SER A 107 -10.64 9.40 5.29
CA SER A 107 -10.47 9.32 6.74
C SER A 107 -11.58 8.46 7.32
N SER A 108 -11.25 7.65 8.32
CA SER A 108 -12.24 6.89 9.10
C SER A 108 -12.00 7.08 10.59
N GLY A 109 -13.10 7.10 11.35
CA GLY A 109 -13.13 7.06 12.81
C GLY A 109 -13.46 5.66 13.31
N ILE A 110 -14.45 5.52 14.20
CA ILE A 110 -14.96 4.21 14.66
C ILE A 110 -15.96 3.65 13.65
N GLY A 111 -15.91 2.33 13.47
CA GLY A 111 -16.96 1.58 12.80
C GLY A 111 -16.67 1.39 11.31
N THR A 112 -17.74 1.20 10.55
CA THR A 112 -17.68 0.85 9.13
C THR A 112 -17.82 2.09 8.27
N THR A 113 -16.85 2.33 7.40
CA THR A 113 -16.91 3.35 6.35
C THR A 113 -17.06 2.64 5.01
N VAL A 114 -18.02 3.08 4.20
CA VAL A 114 -18.23 2.59 2.83
C VAL A 114 -17.81 3.69 1.86
N ILE A 115 -16.84 3.38 1.01
CA ILE A 115 -16.28 4.30 0.03
C ILE A 115 -16.79 3.86 -1.35
N PRO A 116 -17.56 4.69 -2.07
CA PRO A 116 -17.99 4.37 -3.42
C PRO A 116 -16.78 4.39 -4.38
N ILE A 117 -16.72 3.42 -5.28
CA ILE A 117 -15.74 3.36 -6.37
C ILE A 117 -16.45 3.08 -7.69
N SER A 118 -15.77 3.34 -8.81
CA SER A 118 -16.23 2.88 -10.12
C SER A 118 -16.27 1.36 -10.15
N THR A 119 -17.18 0.80 -10.94
CA THR A 119 -17.39 -0.64 -11.00
C THR A 119 -16.12 -1.39 -11.43
N VAL A 120 -15.76 -2.44 -10.69
CA VAL A 120 -14.66 -3.38 -10.99
C VAL A 120 -15.12 -4.82 -10.84
N ASN A 121 -14.42 -5.77 -11.47
CA ASN A 121 -14.56 -7.19 -11.14
C ASN A 121 -13.58 -7.58 -10.01
N PRO A 122 -14.05 -7.87 -8.78
CA PRO A 122 -13.16 -8.20 -7.66
C PRO A 122 -12.35 -9.49 -7.88
N ASN A 123 -12.82 -10.41 -8.72
CA ASN A 123 -12.09 -11.64 -9.06
C ASN A 123 -10.95 -11.40 -10.07
N LYS A 124 -10.86 -10.19 -10.62
CA LYS A 124 -9.81 -9.76 -11.56
C LYS A 124 -9.09 -8.51 -11.06
N ALA A 125 -9.18 -8.21 -9.76
CA ALA A 125 -8.60 -7.00 -9.21
C ALA A 125 -7.51 -7.33 -8.18
N ILE A 126 -6.46 -6.50 -8.16
CA ILE A 126 -5.56 -6.38 -7.02
C ILE A 126 -6.00 -5.15 -6.22
N PHE A 127 -6.08 -5.33 -4.91
CA PHE A 127 -6.51 -4.32 -3.95
C PHE A 127 -5.47 -4.18 -2.86
N PHE A 128 -5.01 -2.95 -2.64
CA PHE A 128 -4.10 -2.62 -1.55
C PHE A 128 -4.60 -1.39 -0.80
N VAL A 129 -4.55 -1.45 0.53
CA VAL A 129 -4.83 -0.33 1.42
C VAL A 129 -3.66 -0.18 2.38
N SER A 130 -3.22 1.06 2.53
CA SER A 130 -2.30 1.45 3.61
C SER A 130 -2.96 2.51 4.48
N PHE A 131 -2.52 2.65 5.71
CA PHE A 131 -3.08 3.63 6.62
C PHE A 131 -2.05 4.16 7.59
N SER A 132 -2.19 5.44 7.91
CA SER A 132 -1.53 6.05 9.06
C SER A 132 -2.57 6.35 10.15
N THR A 133 -2.16 6.29 11.42
CA THR A 133 -3.05 6.51 12.57
C THR A 133 -2.50 7.57 13.51
N SER A 134 -3.38 8.37 14.08
CA SER A 134 -3.06 9.36 15.12
C SER A 134 -2.68 8.73 16.47
N SER A 135 -2.64 7.41 16.56
CA SER A 135 -2.48 6.75 17.85
C SER A 135 -1.07 6.87 18.42
N ASN A 136 -1.06 7.28 19.68
CA ASN A 136 0.07 7.21 20.59
C ASN A 136 -0.14 6.14 21.69
N ALA A 137 -1.18 5.31 21.57
CA ALA A 137 -1.62 4.39 22.62
C ALA A 137 -1.35 2.92 22.29
N SER A 138 -1.04 2.14 23.34
CA SER A 138 -0.75 0.70 23.28
C SER A 138 -1.87 -0.17 22.73
N THR A 139 -3.11 0.31 22.77
CA THR A 139 -4.28 -0.40 22.26
C THR A 139 -4.27 -0.60 20.75
N SER A 140 -3.50 0.20 20.00
CA SER A 140 -3.45 0.12 18.52
C SER A 140 -2.75 -1.10 17.97
N MET A 141 -1.93 -1.80 18.76
CA MET A 141 -1.27 -3.04 18.31
C MET A 141 -2.24 -4.21 18.12
N ASN A 142 -3.43 -4.12 18.70
CA ASN A 142 -4.45 -5.19 18.62
C ASN A 142 -5.54 -4.88 17.58
N GLU A 143 -5.34 -3.85 16.76
CA GLU A 143 -6.37 -3.34 15.85
C GLU A 143 -6.02 -3.71 14.42
N LEU A 144 -6.38 -4.94 14.04
CA LEU A 144 -6.37 -5.34 12.64
C LEU A 144 -7.51 -4.63 11.92
N MET A 145 -7.14 -3.74 11.01
CA MET A 145 -8.08 -3.12 10.10
C MET A 145 -8.62 -4.18 9.14
N ARG A 146 -9.94 -4.20 8.95
CA ARG A 146 -10.58 -5.03 7.93
C ARG A 146 -10.92 -4.17 6.73
N TYR A 147 -10.56 -4.67 5.54
CA TYR A 147 -10.92 -4.08 4.27
C TYR A 147 -11.55 -5.12 3.37
N ASP A 148 -12.67 -4.77 2.75
CA ASP A 148 -13.35 -5.63 1.77
C ASP A 148 -13.58 -4.83 0.48
N LEU A 149 -13.17 -5.39 -0.65
CA LEU A 149 -13.49 -4.87 -1.98
C LEU A 149 -14.75 -5.54 -2.50
N SER A 150 -15.75 -4.73 -2.87
CA SER A 150 -16.91 -5.17 -3.64
C SER A 150 -16.84 -4.65 -5.07
N ALA A 151 -17.84 -4.99 -5.90
CA ALA A 151 -17.89 -4.53 -7.28
C ALA A 151 -17.93 -2.99 -7.40
N SER A 152 -18.49 -2.27 -6.43
CA SER A 152 -18.70 -0.81 -6.52
C SER A 152 -18.38 -0.06 -5.23
N SER A 153 -17.82 -0.74 -4.22
CA SER A 153 -17.43 -0.09 -2.97
C SER A 153 -16.22 -0.75 -2.32
N ILE A 154 -15.52 0.04 -1.52
CA ILE A 154 -14.57 -0.45 -0.53
C ILE A 154 -15.24 -0.29 0.83
N THR A 155 -15.22 -1.34 1.64
CA THR A 155 -15.61 -1.27 3.05
C THR A 155 -14.36 -1.28 3.90
N ALA A 156 -14.23 -0.30 4.79
CA ALA A 156 -13.17 -0.23 5.78
C ALA A 156 -13.78 -0.24 7.18
N THR A 157 -13.40 -1.21 8.01
CA THR A 157 -13.91 -1.33 9.39
C THR A 157 -12.79 -1.07 10.38
N SER A 158 -12.98 -0.03 11.17
CA SER A 158 -12.10 0.39 12.25
C SER A 158 -12.67 -0.03 13.61
N PRO A 159 -11.89 -0.73 14.45
CA PRO A 159 -12.34 -1.11 15.78
C PRO A 159 -12.24 0.03 16.82
N SER A 160 -11.67 1.21 16.48
CA SER A 160 -11.32 2.23 17.49
C SER A 160 -11.50 3.69 17.06
N GLY A 161 -11.55 4.56 18.07
CA GLY A 161 -11.73 6.02 18.04
C GLY A 161 -10.76 6.83 17.20
N MET A 162 -9.65 6.22 16.80
CA MET A 162 -8.50 6.97 16.35
C MET A 162 -8.70 7.48 14.93
N ALA A 163 -8.31 8.74 14.72
CA ALA A 163 -8.27 9.32 13.39
C ALA A 163 -7.23 8.57 12.55
N ARG A 164 -7.67 8.06 11.41
CA ARG A 164 -6.80 7.39 10.45
C ARG A 164 -6.97 7.99 9.07
N THR A 165 -5.87 8.05 8.34
CA THR A 165 -5.86 8.39 6.92
C THR A 165 -5.51 7.14 6.15
N PHE A 166 -6.39 6.72 5.26
CA PHE A 166 -6.24 5.56 4.39
C PHE A 166 -5.87 6.01 3.00
N GLU A 167 -5.02 5.23 2.34
CA GLU A 167 -4.70 5.34 0.92
C GLU A 167 -5.01 3.99 0.28
N PHE A 168 -5.90 3.98 -0.71
CA PHE A 168 -6.27 2.76 -1.44
C PHE A 168 -5.77 2.78 -2.88
N GLN A 169 -5.49 1.60 -3.41
CA GLN A 169 -5.15 1.33 -4.80
C GLN A 169 -5.93 0.09 -5.25
N VAL A 170 -6.68 0.20 -6.35
CA VAL A 170 -7.42 -0.89 -6.99
C VAL A 170 -7.01 -0.93 -8.46
N LEU A 171 -6.43 -2.05 -8.89
CA LEU A 171 -6.10 -2.30 -10.30
C LEU A 171 -6.92 -3.51 -10.78
N GLU A 172 -7.75 -3.32 -11.79
CA GLU A 172 -8.51 -4.39 -12.47
C GLU A 172 -7.77 -4.83 -13.74
N PHE A 173 -7.70 -6.14 -13.97
CA PHE A 173 -7.08 -6.76 -15.14
C PHE A 173 -8.15 -7.26 -16.12
N PRO A 174 -7.82 -7.41 -17.42
CA PRO A 174 -8.75 -7.87 -18.46
C PRO A 174 -9.51 -9.17 -18.15
#